data_AF-A0A9D8CLK5-F1
#
_entry.id   AF-A0A9D8CLK5-F1
#
_cell.length_a   1.000
_cell.length_b   1.000
_cell.length_c   1.000
_cell.angle_alpha   90.00
_cell.angle_beta   90.00
_cell.angle_gamma   90.00
#
_symmetry.space_group_name_H-M   'P 1'
#
loop_
_entity.id
_entity.type
_entity.pdbx_description
1 polymer ?
#
loop_
_entity_poly.entity_id
_entity_poly.type
_entity_poly.pdbx_seq_one_letter_code
_entity_poly.pdbx_strand_id
1 'polypeptide(L)'
;MSFDMNDAEPQKSGELIPDGTFAKITMTIRPGGADGQSEIDRGLLKASNTPGSDVLMVDAEFTVAEGTHVRRKFWQMFTVSGGKVDEHGVSIGWKISKGSFRAMIDSALGLDPSDMSETAKAKRILRGLADLSGITFVAKLKVEPSDDPRYGDSNKLDRVVLPSEPEWRKVMDGEVLPPSPSTRARPKAASSVPPAAPAWGQSSAKAPASTAPAWNRTVQPSAPPPVASPSTPKPAVTGPAWLNT
;
A
#
# COMPACT_ATOMS: atom_id res chain seq x y z
N MET A 1 -10.80 37.10 16.70
CA MET A 1 -9.49 36.53 17.03
C MET A 1 -8.58 36.78 15.84
N SER A 2 -7.48 37.52 16.02
CA SER A 2 -6.46 37.73 14.98
C SER A 2 -5.31 36.76 15.23
N PHE A 3 -4.85 36.08 14.18
CA PHE A 3 -3.67 35.21 14.23
C PHE A 3 -2.49 36.02 13.69
N ASP A 4 -1.50 36.30 14.54
CA ASP A 4 -0.25 36.95 14.13
C ASP A 4 0.69 35.90 13.52
N MET A 5 1.13 36.14 12.29
CA MET A 5 1.98 35.25 11.48
C MET A 5 3.42 35.77 11.36
N ASN A 6 3.75 36.90 11.97
CA ASN A 6 5.09 37.50 11.85
C ASN A 6 6.18 36.66 12.54
N ASP A 7 5.80 35.84 13.53
CA ASP A 7 6.70 34.89 14.21
C ASP A 7 6.76 33.52 13.51
N ALA A 8 6.05 33.33 12.40
CA ALA A 8 6.07 32.06 11.68
C ALA A 8 7.40 31.86 10.95
N GLU A 9 8.07 30.74 11.22
CA GLU A 9 9.25 30.36 10.44
C GLU A 9 8.90 30.20 8.95
N PRO A 10 9.79 30.59 8.04
CA PRO A 10 9.63 30.31 6.62
C PRO A 10 9.40 28.83 6.35
N GLN A 11 8.49 28.52 5.42
CA GLN A 11 8.18 27.15 5.05
C GLN A 11 9.42 26.41 4.55
N LYS A 12 9.89 25.42 5.30
CA LYS A 12 11.01 24.55 4.92
C LYS A 12 10.50 23.48 3.95
N SER A 13 10.85 23.56 2.66
CA SER A 13 10.68 22.44 1.74
C SER A 13 11.68 21.35 2.11
N GLY A 14 11.19 20.22 2.61
CA GLY A 14 12.05 19.13 3.00
C GLY A 14 12.64 18.41 1.79
N GLU A 15 13.96 18.33 1.68
CA GLU A 15 14.67 17.54 0.65
C GLU A 15 14.31 16.05 0.71
N LEU A 16 14.13 15.41 -0.44
CA LEU A 16 13.82 13.99 -0.51
C LEU A 16 14.94 13.14 0.07
N ILE A 17 14.56 12.08 0.80
CA ILE A 17 15.53 11.06 1.22
C ILE A 17 16.05 10.36 -0.04
N PRO A 18 17.37 10.16 -0.20
CA PRO A 18 17.93 9.53 -1.39
C PRO A 18 17.30 8.16 -1.70
N ASP A 19 17.15 7.85 -2.98
CA ASP A 19 16.60 6.57 -3.43
C ASP A 19 17.48 5.39 -2.95
N GLY A 20 16.84 4.34 -2.45
CA GLY A 20 17.52 3.17 -1.92
C GLY A 20 18.12 3.33 -0.52
N THR A 21 17.79 4.40 0.21
CA THR A 21 18.24 4.59 1.60
C THR A 21 17.69 3.51 2.50
N PHE A 22 18.55 2.93 3.35
CA PHE A 22 18.14 2.06 4.45
C PHE A 22 17.99 2.88 5.73
N ALA A 23 16.85 2.75 6.40
CA ALA A 23 16.56 3.51 7.60
C ALA A 23 15.67 2.72 8.56
N LYS A 24 15.88 2.92 9.85
CA LYS A 24 14.91 2.54 10.88
C LYS A 24 13.82 3.61 10.91
N ILE A 25 12.58 3.18 10.73
CA ILE A 25 11.42 4.07 10.63
C ILE A 25 10.33 3.63 11.60
N THR A 26 9.62 4.60 12.15
CA THR A 26 8.43 4.39 12.98
C THR A 26 7.19 4.73 12.17
N MET A 27 6.22 3.82 12.16
CA MET A 27 4.92 4.06 11.54
C MET A 27 3.97 4.72 12.54
N THR A 28 3.13 5.64 12.07
CA THR A 28 1.98 6.18 12.79
C THR A 28 0.80 6.17 11.84
N ILE A 29 -0.35 5.69 12.29
CA ILE A 29 -1.56 5.70 11.47
C ILE A 29 -2.31 7.00 11.70
N ARG A 30 -2.58 7.74 10.63
CA ARG A 30 -3.38 8.96 10.68
C ARG A 30 -4.86 8.57 10.61
N PRO A 31 -5.71 9.07 11.54
CA PRO A 31 -7.15 8.80 11.49
C PRO A 31 -7.75 9.29 10.17
N GLY A 32 -8.45 8.39 9.47
CA GLY A 32 -9.11 8.70 8.21
C GLY A 32 -10.62 8.97 8.32
N GLY A 33 -11.22 8.72 9.49
CA GLY A 33 -12.63 8.99 9.78
C GLY A 33 -13.61 7.88 9.42
N ALA A 34 -13.17 6.82 8.73
CA ALA A 34 -13.97 5.62 8.49
C ALA A 34 -13.62 4.52 9.50
N ASP A 35 -14.62 3.72 9.88
CA ASP A 35 -14.44 2.63 10.84
C ASP A 35 -13.80 1.40 10.20
N GLY A 36 -12.92 0.74 10.94
CA GLY A 36 -12.43 -0.59 10.61
C GLY A 36 -13.36 -1.71 11.06
N GLN A 37 -12.88 -2.95 10.96
CA GLN A 37 -13.68 -4.14 11.30
C GLN A 37 -13.87 -4.35 12.80
N SER A 38 -13.01 -3.76 13.62
CA SER A 38 -12.98 -3.94 15.07
C SER A 38 -13.15 -2.60 15.78
N GLU A 39 -13.61 -2.62 17.04
CA GLU A 39 -13.80 -1.39 17.83
C GLU A 39 -12.49 -0.59 17.98
N ILE A 40 -11.34 -1.26 18.00
CA ILE A 40 -10.04 -0.58 18.12
C ILE A 40 -9.65 0.17 16.83
N ASP A 41 -10.26 -0.19 15.70
CA ASP A 41 -10.02 0.45 14.39
C ASP A 41 -11.07 1.52 14.06
N ARG A 42 -11.89 1.93 15.03
CA ARG A 42 -12.94 2.93 14.83
C ARG A 42 -12.33 4.29 14.43
N GLY A 43 -12.85 4.89 13.37
CA GLY A 43 -12.35 6.14 12.78
C GLY A 43 -10.93 6.06 12.20
N LEU A 44 -10.30 4.89 12.17
CA LEU A 44 -8.90 4.72 11.77
C LEU A 44 -8.73 4.83 10.25
N LEU A 45 -9.65 4.22 9.48
CA LEU A 45 -9.49 4.03 8.05
C LEU A 45 -9.83 5.27 7.26
N LYS A 46 -9.19 5.41 6.10
CA LYS A 46 -9.43 6.48 5.13
C LYS A 46 -10.14 5.89 3.91
N ALA A 47 -11.30 6.44 3.56
CA ALA A 47 -11.97 6.12 2.31
C ALA A 47 -11.22 6.69 1.10
N SER A 48 -11.30 6.01 -0.03
CA SER A 48 -10.81 6.53 -1.31
C SER A 48 -11.56 7.80 -1.72
N ASN A 49 -10.83 8.75 -2.32
CA ASN A 49 -11.43 9.97 -2.86
C ASN A 49 -12.10 9.75 -4.23
N THR A 50 -11.95 8.56 -4.81
CA THR A 50 -12.57 8.23 -6.11
C THR A 50 -14.08 8.04 -5.91
N PRO A 51 -14.94 8.78 -6.64
CA PRO A 51 -16.39 8.65 -6.53
C PRO A 51 -16.85 7.21 -6.77
N GLY A 52 -17.70 6.69 -5.87
CA GLY A 52 -18.23 5.33 -5.95
C GLY A 52 -17.25 4.22 -5.57
N SER A 53 -16.05 4.55 -5.10
CA SER A 53 -15.08 3.56 -4.62
C SER A 53 -15.45 3.04 -3.24
N ASP A 54 -15.35 1.74 -3.06
CA ASP A 54 -15.52 1.01 -1.79
C ASP A 54 -14.19 0.80 -1.04
N VAL A 55 -13.10 1.35 -1.54
CA VAL A 55 -11.74 1.13 -1.01
C VAL A 55 -11.56 1.87 0.31
N LEU A 56 -11.17 1.12 1.36
CA LEU A 56 -10.68 1.66 2.62
C LEU A 56 -9.18 1.40 2.76
N MET A 57 -8.47 2.38 3.31
CA MET A 57 -7.02 2.37 3.41
C MET A 57 -6.55 2.76 4.82
N VAL A 58 -5.39 2.26 5.20
CA VAL A 58 -4.59 2.82 6.30
C VAL A 58 -3.74 3.96 5.74
N ASP A 59 -3.86 5.15 6.32
CA ASP A 59 -3.03 6.31 6.01
C ASP A 59 -1.79 6.29 6.91
N ALA A 60 -0.73 5.62 6.46
CA ALA A 60 0.49 5.47 7.22
C ALA A 60 1.42 6.67 7.01
N GLU A 61 1.74 7.34 8.11
CA GLU A 61 2.87 8.25 8.23
C GLU A 61 4.09 7.47 8.73
N PHE A 62 5.21 7.61 8.04
CA PHE A 62 6.49 7.06 8.45
C PHE A 62 7.43 8.18 8.84
N THR A 63 8.07 8.03 10.00
CA THR A 63 9.10 8.96 10.47
C THR A 63 10.41 8.19 10.62
N VAL A 64 11.50 8.72 10.08
CA VAL A 64 12.84 8.16 10.29
C VAL A 64 13.24 8.34 11.76
N ALA A 65 13.53 7.23 12.43
CA ALA A 65 13.78 7.19 13.87
C ALA A 65 15.23 7.57 14.23
N GLU A 66 16.20 7.22 13.38
CA GLU A 66 17.63 7.45 13.62
C GLU A 66 18.43 7.61 12.32
N GLY A 67 19.70 8.00 12.44
CA GLY A 67 20.61 8.19 11.30
C GLY A 67 20.50 9.58 10.64
N THR A 68 21.11 9.71 9.46
CA THR A 68 21.29 10.98 8.73
C THR A 68 19.98 11.71 8.41
N HIS A 69 18.89 10.95 8.26
CA HIS A 69 17.58 11.48 7.86
C HIS A 69 16.58 11.48 9.02
N VAL A 70 17.04 11.49 10.27
CA VAL A 70 16.18 11.48 11.46
C VAL A 70 15.10 12.57 11.42
N ARG A 71 13.88 12.24 11.88
CA ARG A 71 12.66 13.09 11.86
C ARG A 71 12.11 13.44 10.49
N ARG A 72 12.72 13.00 9.39
CA ARG A 72 12.13 13.11 8.05
C ARG A 72 10.88 12.23 7.98
N LYS A 73 9.83 12.75 7.33
CA LYS A 73 8.53 12.08 7.23
C LYS A 73 8.16 11.80 5.78
N PHE A 74 7.45 10.70 5.58
CA PHE A 74 6.80 10.38 4.31
C PHE A 74 5.53 9.58 4.55
N TRP A 75 4.66 9.49 3.54
CA TRP A 75 3.34 8.90 3.70
C TRP A 75 3.05 7.84 2.64
N GLN A 76 2.33 6.80 3.06
CA GLN A 76 1.88 5.73 2.18
C GLN A 76 0.51 5.23 2.60
N MET A 77 -0.33 4.97 1.59
CA MET A 77 -1.63 4.34 1.81
C MET A 77 -1.49 2.83 1.63
N PHE A 78 -2.12 2.07 2.51
CA PHE A 78 -2.23 0.62 2.39
C PHE A 78 -3.71 0.25 2.26
N THR A 79 -4.10 -0.36 1.16
CA THR A 79 -5.48 -0.86 0.98
C THR A 79 -5.76 -2.00 1.93
N VAL A 80 -6.83 -1.89 2.71
CA VAL A 80 -7.23 -2.92 3.69
C VAL A 80 -8.57 -3.59 3.36
N SER A 81 -9.41 -2.94 2.56
CA SER A 81 -10.63 -3.53 2.02
C SER A 81 -11.04 -2.85 0.71
N GLY A 82 -12.03 -3.45 0.03
CA GLY A 82 -12.58 -2.96 -1.23
C GLY A 82 -11.65 -3.13 -2.42
N GLY A 83 -12.03 -2.50 -3.54
CA GLY A 83 -11.29 -2.55 -4.79
C GLY A 83 -11.36 -3.91 -5.48
N LYS A 84 -10.32 -4.24 -6.26
CA LYS A 84 -10.30 -5.51 -7.02
C LYS A 84 -10.20 -6.70 -6.07
N VAL A 85 -11.10 -7.65 -6.22
CA VAL A 85 -11.10 -8.93 -5.50
C VAL A 85 -10.55 -10.06 -6.37
N ASP A 86 -10.06 -11.11 -5.72
CA ASP A 86 -9.70 -12.37 -6.36
C ASP A 86 -10.92 -13.31 -6.54
N GLU A 87 -10.68 -14.52 -7.04
CA GLU A 87 -11.71 -15.55 -7.29
C GLU A 87 -12.45 -16.00 -6.01
N HIS A 88 -11.87 -15.73 -4.84
CA HIS A 88 -12.46 -16.05 -3.54
C HIS A 88 -13.12 -14.84 -2.88
N GLY A 89 -13.23 -13.71 -3.59
CA GLY A 89 -13.84 -12.48 -3.07
C GLY A 89 -12.93 -11.71 -2.11
N VAL A 90 -11.63 -12.02 -2.03
CA VAL A 90 -10.69 -11.33 -1.15
C VAL A 90 -10.06 -10.16 -1.89
N SER A 91 -10.02 -8.98 -1.27
CA SER A 91 -9.35 -7.80 -1.83
C SER A 91 -7.87 -8.10 -2.13
N ILE A 92 -7.45 -7.89 -3.37
CA ILE A 92 -6.07 -8.06 -3.82
C ILE A 92 -5.17 -7.05 -3.11
N GLY A 93 -5.65 -5.81 -2.94
CA GLY A 93 -4.94 -4.78 -2.19
C GLY A 93 -4.70 -5.21 -0.74
N TRP A 94 -5.70 -5.81 -0.10
CA TRP A 94 -5.55 -6.34 1.25
C TRP A 94 -4.50 -7.46 1.34
N LYS A 95 -4.42 -8.35 0.34
CA LYS A 95 -3.40 -9.41 0.31
C LYS A 95 -1.97 -8.83 0.28
N ILE A 96 -1.75 -7.77 -0.48
CA ILE A 96 -0.45 -7.08 -0.58
C ILE A 96 -0.13 -6.35 0.73
N SER A 97 -1.10 -5.59 1.28
CA SER A 97 -0.92 -4.86 2.54
C SER A 97 -0.64 -5.80 3.71
N LYS A 98 -1.34 -6.94 3.81
CA LYS A 98 -1.07 -7.97 4.81
C LYS A 98 0.36 -8.48 4.77
N GLY A 99 0.90 -8.72 3.57
CA GLY A 99 2.29 -9.14 3.41
C GLY A 99 3.26 -8.08 3.92
N SER A 100 2.98 -6.81 3.63
CA SER A 100 3.78 -5.67 4.12
C SER A 100 3.72 -5.54 5.63
N PHE A 101 2.54 -5.61 6.24
CA PHE A 101 2.38 -5.52 7.70
C PHE A 101 3.05 -6.68 8.44
N ARG A 102 2.95 -7.90 7.90
CA ARG A 102 3.69 -9.04 8.43
C ARG A 102 5.19 -8.78 8.39
N ALA A 103 5.72 -8.29 7.27
CA ALA A 103 7.14 -7.98 7.15
C ALA A 103 7.57 -6.89 8.16
N MET A 104 6.74 -5.88 8.40
CA MET A 104 6.99 -4.85 9.43
C MET A 104 7.09 -5.48 10.83
N ILE A 105 6.17 -6.38 11.19
CA ILE A 105 6.20 -7.12 12.46
C ILE A 105 7.45 -7.97 12.56
N ASP A 106 7.77 -8.72 11.50
CA ASP A 106 8.94 -9.60 11.47
C ASP A 106 10.25 -8.80 11.63
N SER A 107 10.37 -7.65 10.96
CA SER A 107 11.54 -6.75 11.08
C SER A 107 11.61 -6.06 12.44
N ALA A 108 10.49 -5.61 13.00
CA ALA A 108 10.46 -4.96 14.31
C ALA A 108 10.82 -5.92 15.45
N LEU A 109 10.35 -7.17 15.38
CA LEU A 109 10.50 -8.17 16.44
C LEU A 109 11.67 -9.13 16.20
N GLY A 110 12.43 -8.98 15.12
CA GLY A 110 13.54 -9.86 14.79
C GLY A 110 13.11 -11.29 14.47
N LEU A 111 11.91 -11.49 13.90
CA LEU A 111 11.39 -12.82 13.58
C LEU A 111 11.89 -13.31 12.23
N ASP A 112 12.18 -14.60 12.13
CA ASP A 112 12.41 -15.24 10.86
C ASP A 112 11.08 -15.32 10.08
N PRO A 113 11.00 -14.78 8.84
CA PRO A 113 9.80 -14.86 8.01
C PRO A 113 9.37 -16.29 7.69
N SER A 114 10.27 -17.28 7.77
CA SER A 114 9.98 -18.70 7.54
C SER A 114 9.53 -19.42 8.80
N ASP A 115 9.74 -18.85 9.99
CA ASP A 115 9.33 -19.47 11.25
C ASP A 115 7.80 -19.47 11.39
N MET A 116 7.22 -20.66 11.46
CA MET A 116 5.79 -20.91 11.62
C MET A 116 5.45 -21.56 12.97
N SER A 117 6.35 -21.47 13.94
CA SER A 117 6.11 -21.85 15.33
C SER A 117 4.91 -21.09 15.90
N GLU A 118 4.23 -21.68 16.88
CA GLU A 118 3.09 -21.05 17.55
C GLU A 118 3.48 -19.73 18.19
N THR A 119 4.68 -19.64 18.76
CA THR A 119 5.25 -18.41 19.33
C THR A 119 5.38 -17.30 18.28
N ALA A 120 5.94 -17.59 17.10
CA ALA A 120 6.06 -16.60 16.03
C ALA A 120 4.70 -16.21 15.44
N LYS A 121 3.78 -17.16 15.31
CA LYS A 121 2.40 -16.88 14.88
C LYS A 121 1.68 -15.97 15.86
N ALA A 122 1.78 -16.23 17.16
CA ALA A 122 1.14 -15.41 18.19
C ALA A 122 1.61 -13.94 18.12
N LYS A 123 2.90 -13.70 17.88
CA LYS A 123 3.46 -12.35 17.71
C LYS A 123 2.96 -11.61 16.46
N ARG A 124 2.40 -12.32 15.48
CA ARG A 124 1.84 -11.75 14.24
C ARG A 124 0.32 -11.54 14.30
N ILE A 125 -0.32 -11.90 15.41
CA ILE A 125 -1.75 -11.67 15.63
C ILE A 125 -1.93 -10.30 16.30
N LEU A 126 -2.78 -9.48 15.70
CA LEU A 126 -3.14 -8.14 16.17
C LEU A 126 -4.60 -8.14 16.65
N ARG A 127 -4.97 -7.26 17.60
CA ARG A 127 -6.38 -6.94 17.89
C ARG A 127 -7.02 -6.25 16.69
N GLY A 128 -6.28 -5.37 16.04
CA GLY A 128 -6.72 -4.52 14.94
C GLY A 128 -5.54 -3.85 14.23
N LEU A 129 -5.84 -3.04 13.24
CA LEU A 129 -4.83 -2.30 12.47
C LEU A 129 -4.20 -1.16 13.27
N ALA A 130 -4.93 -0.56 14.22
CA ALA A 130 -4.42 0.51 15.07
C ALA A 130 -3.14 0.13 15.84
N ASP A 131 -2.97 -1.17 16.09
CA ASP A 131 -1.85 -1.78 16.77
C ASP A 131 -0.51 -1.65 16.05
N LEU A 132 -0.57 -1.47 14.72
CA LEU A 132 0.62 -1.20 13.92
C LEU A 132 1.10 0.25 14.11
N SER A 133 0.29 1.14 14.67
CA SER A 133 0.73 2.50 14.99
C SER A 133 1.76 2.45 16.12
N GLY A 134 2.91 3.08 15.91
CA GLY A 134 4.08 3.05 16.80
C GLY A 134 5.09 1.96 16.48
N ILE A 135 4.81 1.03 15.56
CA ILE A 135 5.78 0.00 15.19
C ILE A 135 7.03 0.63 14.56
N THR A 136 8.21 0.18 15.01
CA THR A 136 9.49 0.64 14.49
C THR A 136 10.24 -0.52 13.84
N PHE A 137 10.64 -0.37 12.58
CA PHE A 137 11.23 -1.43 11.77
C PHE A 137 12.26 -0.88 10.78
N VAL A 138 13.06 -1.76 10.19
CA VAL A 138 14.05 -1.36 9.17
C VAL A 138 13.43 -1.44 7.79
N ALA A 139 13.60 -0.38 7.02
CA ALA A 139 13.04 -0.22 5.69
C ALA A 139 14.08 0.24 4.69
N LYS A 140 13.90 -0.18 3.43
CA LYS A 140 14.49 0.45 2.28
C LYS A 140 13.48 1.44 1.71
N LEU A 141 13.92 2.67 1.50
CA LEU A 141 13.10 3.76 0.98
C LEU A 141 13.39 3.93 -0.51
N LYS A 142 12.38 4.38 -1.25
CA LYS A 142 12.53 4.80 -2.65
C LYS A 142 12.00 6.20 -2.87
N VAL A 143 12.45 6.82 -3.94
CA VAL A 143 11.83 8.01 -4.52
C VAL A 143 10.87 7.55 -5.61
N GLU A 144 9.59 7.85 -5.42
CA GLU A 144 8.54 7.59 -6.41
C GLU A 144 8.23 8.89 -7.17
N PRO A 145 8.44 8.91 -8.50
CA PRO A 145 8.08 10.06 -9.31
C PRO A 145 6.58 10.33 -9.26
N SER A 146 6.22 11.61 -9.20
CA SER A 146 4.80 11.98 -9.33
C SER A 146 4.31 11.76 -10.75
N ASP A 147 3.12 11.17 -10.89
CA ASP A 147 2.43 11.06 -12.18
C ASP A 147 1.60 12.34 -12.49
N ASP A 148 1.38 13.21 -11.50
CA ASP A 148 0.71 14.50 -11.67
C ASP A 148 1.76 15.63 -11.65
N PRO A 149 1.87 16.44 -12.73
CA PRO A 149 2.86 17.51 -12.83
C PRO A 149 2.70 18.62 -11.77
N ARG A 150 1.58 18.65 -11.04
CA ARG A 150 1.35 19.59 -9.94
C ARG A 150 2.09 19.21 -8.66
N TYR A 151 2.50 17.95 -8.52
CA TYR A 151 3.18 17.44 -7.34
C TYR A 151 4.60 17.00 -7.70
N GLY A 152 5.54 17.23 -6.77
CA GLY A 152 6.90 16.70 -6.90
C GLY A 152 6.99 15.23 -6.51
N ASP A 153 8.15 14.64 -6.77
CA ASP A 153 8.47 13.27 -6.35
C ASP A 153 8.32 13.10 -4.83
N SER A 154 8.06 11.88 -4.39
CA SER A 154 7.81 11.60 -2.97
C SER A 154 8.54 10.36 -2.48
N ASN A 155 8.93 10.35 -1.21
CA ASN A 155 9.48 9.14 -0.60
C ASN A 155 8.38 8.11 -0.33
N LYS A 156 8.66 6.84 -0.62
CA LYS A 156 7.79 5.69 -0.38
C LYS A 156 8.57 4.54 0.23
N LEU A 157 7.86 3.62 0.87
CA LEU A 157 8.43 2.33 1.26
C LEU A 157 8.71 1.53 -0.02
N ASP A 158 9.97 1.19 -0.25
CA ASP A 158 10.34 0.24 -1.31
C ASP A 158 10.05 -1.18 -0.83
N ARG A 159 10.66 -1.54 0.29
CA ARG A 159 10.44 -2.81 0.98
C ARG A 159 10.83 -2.71 2.45
N VAL A 160 10.26 -3.59 3.25
CA VAL A 160 10.74 -3.84 4.60
C VAL A 160 11.99 -4.73 4.52
N VAL A 161 13.01 -4.40 5.31
CA VAL A 161 14.24 -5.21 5.39
C VAL A 161 14.05 -6.20 6.53
N LEU A 162 14.20 -7.49 6.24
CA LEU A 162 13.95 -8.56 7.19
C LEU A 162 15.21 -8.98 7.96
N PRO A 163 15.08 -9.63 9.13
CA PRO A 163 16.23 -10.07 9.93
C PRO A 163 17.16 -11.09 9.24
N SER A 164 16.67 -11.76 8.20
CA SER A 164 17.46 -12.65 7.34
C SER A 164 18.43 -11.91 6.41
N GLU A 165 18.30 -10.59 6.29
CA GLU A 165 19.13 -9.75 5.42
C GLU A 165 20.28 -9.11 6.20
N PRO A 166 21.49 -8.99 5.61
CA PRO A 166 22.64 -8.41 6.30
C PRO A 166 22.42 -6.93 6.65
N GLU A 167 21.67 -6.19 5.83
CA GLU A 167 21.38 -4.77 6.05
C GLU A 167 20.54 -4.54 7.31
N TRP A 168 19.66 -5.48 7.68
CA TRP A 168 18.82 -5.34 8.86
C TRP A 168 19.66 -5.21 10.13
N ARG A 169 20.63 -6.12 10.31
CA ARG A 169 21.50 -6.12 11.50
C ARG A 169 22.35 -4.85 11.54
N LYS A 170 22.94 -4.45 10.42
CA LYS A 170 23.76 -3.23 10.35
C LYS A 170 22.98 -1.97 10.74
N VAL A 171 21.76 -1.81 10.22
CA VAL A 171 20.92 -0.66 10.60
C VAL A 171 20.50 -0.75 12.07
N MET A 172 20.15 -1.94 12.58
CA MET A 172 19.82 -2.12 13.99
C MET A 172 21.01 -1.83 14.93
N ASP A 173 22.23 -2.06 14.47
CA ASP A 173 23.48 -1.72 15.19
C ASP A 173 23.83 -0.22 15.07
N GLY A 174 23.03 0.58 14.36
CA GLY A 174 23.22 2.01 14.16
C GLY A 174 24.20 2.38 13.04
N GLU A 175 24.62 1.42 12.20
CA GLU A 175 25.49 1.67 11.05
C GLU A 175 24.72 2.41 9.94
N VAL A 176 25.32 3.47 9.40
CA VAL A 176 24.77 4.20 8.25
C VAL A 176 25.21 3.51 6.96
N LEU A 177 24.26 2.87 6.27
CA LEU A 177 24.51 2.22 4.99
C LEU A 177 24.45 3.21 3.82
N PRO A 178 25.28 3.04 2.77
CA PRO A 178 25.14 3.81 1.55
C PRO A 178 23.79 3.50 0.86
N PRO A 179 23.13 4.50 0.26
CA PRO A 179 21.91 4.26 -0.53
C PRO A 179 22.17 3.26 -1.65
N SER A 180 21.23 2.32 -1.83
CA SER A 180 21.29 1.29 -2.87
C SER A 180 20.02 1.36 -3.72
N PRO A 181 19.95 2.20 -4.76
CA PRO A 181 18.77 2.35 -5.61
C PRO A 181 18.28 1.00 -6.17
N SER A 182 16.97 0.75 -6.11
CA SER A 182 16.39 -0.45 -6.70
C SER A 182 16.32 -0.29 -8.22
N THR A 183 17.08 -1.09 -8.98
CA THR A 183 16.98 -1.13 -10.45
C THR A 183 15.69 -1.83 -10.89
N ARG A 184 14.53 -1.20 -10.63
CA ARG A 184 13.28 -1.57 -11.28
C ARG A 184 13.08 -0.60 -12.42
N ALA A 185 13.49 -0.99 -13.63
CA ALA A 185 13.23 -0.24 -14.84
C ALA A 185 11.71 -0.02 -14.96
N ARG A 186 11.23 1.18 -14.65
CA ARG A 186 9.88 1.59 -15.04
C ARG A 186 9.88 1.62 -16.58
N PRO A 187 8.93 0.97 -17.27
CA PRO A 187 8.75 1.22 -18.69
C PRO A 187 8.51 2.71 -18.83
N LYS A 188 9.43 3.41 -19.46
CA LYS A 188 9.27 4.82 -19.82
C LYS A 188 8.00 4.87 -20.66
N ALA A 189 6.97 5.58 -20.19
CA ALA A 189 5.75 5.78 -20.97
C ALA A 189 6.20 6.27 -22.35
N ALA A 190 5.84 5.52 -23.40
CA ALA A 190 6.24 5.84 -24.75
C ALA A 190 5.76 7.26 -25.06
N SER A 191 6.71 8.15 -25.34
CA SER A 191 6.43 9.51 -25.79
C SER A 191 5.44 9.46 -26.94
N SER A 192 4.37 10.22 -26.81
CA SER A 192 3.32 10.40 -27.82
C SER A 192 3.90 10.55 -29.23
N VAL A 193 3.51 9.64 -30.11
CA VAL A 193 3.73 9.75 -31.56
C VAL A 193 3.07 11.05 -32.04
N PRO A 194 3.74 11.93 -32.80
CA PRO A 194 3.12 13.14 -33.34
C PRO A 194 1.99 12.76 -34.32
N PRO A 195 0.92 13.56 -34.41
CA PRO A 195 -0.26 13.21 -35.19
C PRO A 195 0.07 13.17 -36.69
N ALA A 196 -0.28 12.06 -37.34
CA ALA A 196 -0.31 11.97 -38.79
C ALA A 196 -1.41 12.89 -39.35
N ALA A 197 -1.07 13.69 -40.36
CA ALA A 197 -1.98 14.59 -41.04
C ALA A 197 -3.11 13.82 -41.76
N PRO A 198 -4.33 14.40 -41.90
CA PRO A 198 -5.46 13.71 -42.51
C PRO A 198 -5.39 13.77 -44.04
N ALA A 199 -5.47 12.62 -44.71
CA ALA A 199 -5.65 12.53 -46.16
C ALA A 199 -7.13 12.32 -46.48
N TRP A 200 -7.84 13.43 -46.75
CA TRP A 200 -9.13 13.39 -47.44
C TRP A 200 -8.90 13.20 -48.93
N GLY A 201 -9.62 12.23 -49.51
CA GLY A 201 -9.89 12.16 -50.93
C GLY A 201 -9.12 11.08 -51.68
N GLN A 202 -9.73 9.91 -51.83
CA GLN A 202 -10.11 9.41 -53.16
C GLN A 202 -10.96 8.13 -53.02
N SER A 203 -12.11 8.20 -53.66
CA SER A 203 -13.12 7.19 -53.82
C SER A 203 -12.73 6.19 -54.91
N SER A 204 -12.97 4.90 -54.66
CA SER A 204 -13.53 4.00 -55.68
C SER A 204 -13.94 2.67 -55.05
N ALA A 205 -15.17 2.27 -55.36
CA ALA A 205 -15.87 1.08 -54.90
C ALA A 205 -15.37 -0.21 -55.57
N LYS A 206 -15.48 -1.35 -54.87
CA LYS A 206 -16.07 -2.60 -55.39
C LYS A 206 -16.26 -3.66 -54.27
N ALA A 207 -17.50 -4.12 -54.09
CA ALA A 207 -17.85 -5.47 -53.61
C ALA A 207 -18.30 -6.30 -54.85
N PRO A 208 -18.62 -7.61 -54.81
CA PRO A 208 -18.77 -8.53 -53.65
C PRO A 208 -18.19 -9.95 -53.88
N ALA A 209 -18.30 -10.85 -52.89
CA ALA A 209 -18.89 -12.21 -53.06
C ALA A 209 -18.81 -13.07 -51.76
N SER A 210 -19.99 -13.62 -51.38
CA SER A 210 -20.32 -14.94 -50.79
C SER A 210 -19.33 -15.62 -49.82
N THR A 211 -19.71 -16.17 -48.66
CA THR A 211 -20.77 -17.16 -48.39
C THR A 211 -21.04 -17.29 -46.89
N ALA A 212 -22.30 -17.44 -46.49
CA ALA A 212 -22.72 -18.05 -45.22
C ALA A 212 -22.65 -19.61 -45.33
N PRO A 213 -22.80 -20.42 -44.25
CA PRO A 213 -24.06 -20.49 -43.52
C PRO A 213 -23.95 -20.58 -41.99
N ALA A 214 -25.06 -20.18 -41.38
CA ALA A 214 -25.39 -20.31 -39.97
C ALA A 214 -25.80 -21.74 -39.60
N TRP A 215 -25.53 -22.13 -38.35
CA TRP A 215 -26.31 -23.16 -37.66
C TRP A 215 -26.78 -22.64 -36.31
N ASN A 216 -28.10 -22.57 -36.20
CA ASN A 216 -28.90 -22.21 -35.05
C ASN A 216 -28.87 -23.35 -34.02
N ARG A 217 -28.89 -23.05 -32.71
CA ARG A 217 -29.74 -23.78 -31.74
C ARG A 217 -29.79 -23.14 -30.33
N THR A 218 -31.01 -22.71 -30.02
CA THR A 218 -31.78 -22.87 -28.76
C THR A 218 -31.23 -22.45 -27.41
N VAL A 219 -31.98 -21.51 -26.83
CA VAL A 219 -32.15 -21.16 -25.41
C VAL A 219 -32.79 -22.28 -24.58
N GLN A 220 -32.39 -22.43 -23.31
CA GLN A 220 -33.26 -22.80 -22.15
C GLN A 220 -32.51 -22.67 -20.80
N PRO A 221 -33.18 -22.71 -19.61
CA PRO A 221 -33.09 -21.63 -18.62
C PRO A 221 -32.50 -22.05 -17.24
N SER A 222 -32.48 -21.04 -16.36
CA SER A 222 -31.97 -20.89 -14.98
C SER A 222 -32.24 -22.00 -13.95
N ALA A 223 -31.33 -22.11 -12.96
CA ALA A 223 -31.54 -22.79 -11.68
C ALA A 223 -31.08 -21.90 -10.48
N PRO A 224 -31.72 -22.00 -9.29
CA PRO A 224 -31.56 -21.08 -8.15
C PRO A 224 -30.42 -21.46 -7.17
N PRO A 225 -30.03 -20.58 -6.23
CA PRO A 225 -28.95 -20.84 -5.27
C PRO A 225 -29.45 -21.50 -3.96
N PRO A 226 -28.60 -22.24 -3.23
CA PRO A 226 -28.90 -22.67 -1.86
C PRO A 226 -28.46 -21.64 -0.81
N VAL A 227 -29.25 -21.60 0.27
CA VAL A 227 -29.21 -20.71 1.43
C VAL A 227 -28.18 -21.20 2.45
N ALA A 228 -27.47 -20.28 3.13
CA ALA A 228 -26.60 -20.60 4.27
C ALA A 228 -27.14 -19.93 5.56
N SER A 229 -27.25 -20.73 6.62
CA SER A 229 -27.64 -20.33 7.98
C SER A 229 -26.45 -19.79 8.79
N PRO A 230 -26.67 -18.92 9.80
CA PRO A 230 -25.61 -18.22 10.51
C PRO A 230 -25.07 -18.99 11.73
N SER A 231 -23.77 -18.91 11.97
CA SER A 231 -23.13 -19.31 13.22
C SER A 231 -22.56 -18.07 13.96
N THR A 232 -23.00 -17.92 15.21
CA THR A 232 -22.42 -17.06 16.26
C THR A 232 -20.98 -17.47 16.59
N PRO A 233 -20.09 -16.55 17.03
CA PRO A 233 -19.86 -16.45 18.48
C PRO A 233 -19.45 -15.06 19.03
N LYS A 234 -19.63 -14.96 20.36
CA LYS A 234 -19.24 -13.91 21.33
C LYS A 234 -17.75 -14.11 21.78
N PRO A 235 -17.21 -13.35 22.75
CA PRO A 235 -16.51 -12.06 22.62
C PRO A 235 -15.00 -12.10 22.97
N ALA A 236 -14.33 -10.99 22.62
CA ALA A 236 -13.22 -10.30 23.29
C ALA A 236 -11.93 -11.07 23.67
N VAL A 237 -10.82 -10.69 23.03
CA VAL A 237 -9.47 -10.79 23.62
C VAL A 237 -8.70 -9.49 23.36
N THR A 238 -8.16 -8.95 24.45
CA THR A 238 -7.35 -7.74 24.54
C THR A 238 -5.89 -7.99 24.13
N GLY A 239 -5.31 -7.09 23.32
CA GLY A 239 -3.87 -6.78 23.22
C GLY A 239 -3.47 -6.30 21.81
N PRO A 240 -2.86 -5.12 21.65
CA PRO A 240 -1.45 -5.08 21.88
C PRO A 240 -0.91 -3.69 22.19
N ALA A 241 0.37 -3.75 22.31
CA ALA A 241 1.38 -2.87 21.79
C ALA A 241 2.45 -3.86 21.27
N TRP A 242 3.57 -3.41 20.77
CA TRP A 242 4.82 -3.42 21.54
C TRP A 242 4.74 -3.67 23.10
N LEU A 243 3.67 -4.27 23.68
CA LEU A 243 3.18 -4.18 25.08
C LEU A 243 3.80 -5.17 26.04
N ASN A 244 4.73 -6.03 25.63
CA ASN A 244 5.39 -6.97 26.55
C ASN A 244 6.86 -7.19 26.18
N THR A 245 7.53 -6.14 25.68
CA THR A 245 9.00 -6.06 25.57
C THR A 245 9.45 -4.69 26.00
#